data_AF-A0A957V764-F1
#
_entry.id   AF-A0A957V764-F1
#
_cell.length_a   1.000
_cell.length_b   1.000
_cell.length_c   1.000
_cell.angle_alpha   90.00
_cell.angle_beta   90.00
_cell.angle_gamma   90.00
#
_symmetry.space_group_name_H-M   'P 1'
#
loop_
_entity.id
_entity.type
_entity.pdbx_description
1 polymer ?
#
loop_
_entity_poly.entity_id
_entity_poly.type
_entity_poly.pdbx_seq_one_letter_code
_entity_poly.pdbx_strand_id
1 'polypeptide(L)'
;MIDEALLLHRQVGEVWGLLKTLADVAELHATTGQLELAGAVLAESELLLQQVHMPDQVARIRQAGALYALRCEDAGLAAQRLVAALDGHEQTGSQSGIREDILYTAELAVLAGKPEAALCLLGAHDTVMQRIGYVYHPVHRRLVDTIAGTARGELAVAVADAAWARGQAMDEEEMLAFARQVVAGVLPAA
;
A
#
# COMPACT_ATOMS: atom_id res chain seq x y z
N MET A 1 -21.39 28.65 20.05
CA MET A 1 -21.15 27.28 20.56
C MET A 1 -21.72 26.19 19.65
N ILE A 2 -23.04 26.09 19.38
CA ILE A 2 -23.57 25.06 18.43
C ILE A 2 -23.28 25.45 16.97
N ASP A 3 -23.46 26.71 16.58
CA ASP A 3 -23.23 27.16 15.19
C ASP A 3 -21.76 27.07 14.77
N GLU A 4 -20.84 27.40 15.69
CA GLU A 4 -19.38 27.24 15.49
C GLU A 4 -18.99 25.76 15.39
N ALA A 5 -19.58 24.89 16.21
CA ALA A 5 -19.35 23.45 16.14
C ALA A 5 -19.88 22.84 14.85
N LEU A 6 -21.02 23.31 14.34
CA LEU A 6 -21.61 22.89 13.06
C LEU A 6 -20.78 23.38 11.85
N LEU A 7 -20.29 24.62 11.90
CA LEU A 7 -19.42 25.16 10.86
C LEU A 7 -18.11 24.38 10.78
N LEU A 8 -17.49 24.11 11.94
CA LEU A 8 -16.29 23.30 12.01
C LEU A 8 -16.55 21.86 11.52
N HIS A 9 -17.67 21.25 11.89
CA HIS A 9 -18.07 19.93 11.40
C HIS A 9 -18.22 19.89 9.87
N ARG A 10 -18.83 20.92 9.27
CA ARG A 10 -18.97 21.01 7.81
C ARG A 10 -17.62 21.18 7.13
N GLN A 11 -16.76 22.06 7.62
CA GLN A 11 -15.43 22.27 7.07
C GLN A 11 -14.58 20.99 7.15
N VAL A 12 -14.58 20.32 8.30
CA VAL A 12 -13.88 19.04 8.49
C VAL A 12 -14.47 17.96 7.57
N GLY A 13 -15.79 17.88 7.44
CA GLY A 13 -16.45 16.94 6.54
C GLY A 13 -16.15 17.17 5.07
N GLU A 14 -16.09 18.43 4.63
CA GLU A 14 -15.71 18.80 3.26
C GLU A 14 -14.25 18.46 2.96
N VAL A 15 -13.33 18.77 3.87
CA VAL A 15 -11.91 18.43 3.71
C VAL A 15 -11.69 16.92 3.72
N TRP A 16 -12.36 16.18 4.61
CA TRP A 16 -12.29 14.73 4.64
C TRP A 16 -12.78 14.11 3.32
N GLY A 17 -13.93 14.57 2.81
CA GLY A 17 -14.48 14.11 1.53
C GLY A 17 -13.58 14.44 0.34
N LEU A 18 -12.95 15.61 0.36
CA LEU A 18 -11.98 16.03 -0.65
C LEU A 18 -10.74 15.13 -0.63
N LEU A 19 -10.10 14.94 0.53
CA LEU A 19 -8.91 14.10 0.67
C LEU A 19 -9.15 12.65 0.21
N LYS A 20 -10.31 12.08 0.57
CA LYS A 20 -10.70 10.76 0.10
C LYS A 20 -10.77 10.72 -1.42
N THR A 21 -11.41 11.71 -2.03
CA THR A 21 -11.55 11.79 -3.49
C THR A 21 -10.20 11.97 -4.17
N LEU A 22 -9.30 12.78 -3.59
CA LEU A 22 -7.95 12.99 -4.13
C LEU A 22 -7.11 11.70 -4.07
N ALA A 23 -7.24 10.89 -3.02
CA ALA A 23 -6.58 9.57 -2.94
C ALA A 23 -7.02 8.67 -4.11
N ASP A 24 -8.33 8.53 -4.30
CA ASP A 24 -8.90 7.67 -5.36
C ASP A 24 -8.51 8.18 -6.77
N VAL A 25 -8.47 9.51 -6.97
CA VAL A 25 -8.03 10.15 -8.22
C VAL A 25 -6.54 9.96 -8.47
N ALA A 26 -5.69 10.06 -7.44
CA ALA A 26 -4.25 9.80 -7.56
C ALA A 26 -3.98 8.34 -7.97
N GLU A 27 -4.66 7.39 -7.33
CA GLU A 27 -4.55 5.96 -7.66
C GLU A 27 -4.99 5.66 -9.09
N LEU A 28 -6.09 6.27 -9.53
CA LEU A 28 -6.58 6.13 -10.89
C LEU A 28 -5.57 6.66 -11.91
N HIS A 29 -5.03 7.86 -11.70
CA HIS A 29 -4.01 8.42 -12.59
C HIS A 29 -2.75 7.55 -12.62
N ALA A 30 -2.26 7.10 -11.46
CA ALA A 30 -1.09 6.22 -11.37
C ALA A 30 -1.33 4.89 -12.12
N THR A 31 -2.49 4.26 -11.92
CA THR A 31 -2.83 2.97 -12.57
C THR A 31 -3.03 3.11 -14.08
N THR A 32 -3.49 4.28 -14.55
CA THR A 32 -3.67 4.57 -15.98
C THR A 32 -2.43 5.17 -16.65
N GLY A 33 -1.32 5.29 -15.93
CA GLY A 33 -0.05 5.79 -16.46
C GLY A 33 0.03 7.32 -16.61
N GLN A 34 -0.93 8.06 -16.06
CA GLN A 34 -0.95 9.54 -16.07
C GLN A 34 -0.12 10.07 -14.89
N LEU A 35 1.19 9.78 -14.89
CA LEU A 35 2.06 9.97 -13.73
C LEU A 35 2.20 11.45 -13.32
N GLU A 36 2.24 12.38 -14.28
CA GLU A 36 2.31 13.81 -13.97
C GLU A 36 1.07 14.30 -13.22
N LEU A 37 -0.11 13.81 -13.62
CA LEU A 37 -1.37 14.14 -12.95
C LEU A 37 -1.45 13.50 -11.56
N ALA A 38 -1.01 12.25 -11.42
CA ALA A 38 -0.93 11.59 -10.12
C ALA A 38 -0.01 12.36 -9.14
N GLY A 39 1.17 12.77 -9.61
CA GLY A 39 2.12 13.57 -8.83
C GLY A 39 1.54 14.93 -8.41
N ALA A 40 0.83 15.62 -9.30
CA ALA A 40 0.19 16.90 -8.99
C ALA A 40 -0.91 16.75 -7.92
N VAL A 41 -1.78 15.74 -8.06
CA VAL A 41 -2.86 15.46 -7.09
C VAL A 41 -2.29 15.07 -5.72
N LEU A 42 -1.22 14.27 -5.69
CA LEU A 42 -0.53 13.92 -4.45
C LEU A 42 0.08 15.14 -3.79
N ALA A 43 0.75 16.02 -4.54
CA ALA A 43 1.32 17.25 -4.00
C ALA A 43 0.27 18.18 -3.38
N GLU A 44 -0.89 18.33 -4.03
CA GLU A 44 -2.04 19.07 -3.48
C GLU A 44 -2.53 18.43 -2.18
N SER A 45 -2.67 17.12 -2.17
CA SER A 45 -3.13 16.36 -1.00
C SER A 45 -2.21 16.54 0.20
N GLU A 46 -0.88 16.54 0.00
CA GLU A 46 0.09 16.79 1.07
C GLU A 46 -0.07 18.16 1.73
N LEU A 47 -0.35 19.20 0.94
CA LEU A 47 -0.57 20.55 1.46
C LEU A 47 -1.84 20.62 2.30
N LEU A 48 -2.90 19.93 1.88
CA LEU A 48 -4.14 19.84 2.65
C LEU A 48 -3.95 19.06 3.96
N LEU A 49 -3.19 17.97 3.95
CA LEU A 49 -2.90 17.18 5.15
C LEU A 49 -2.11 17.96 6.22
N GLN A 50 -1.35 18.99 5.85
CA GLN A 50 -0.68 19.87 6.82
C GLN A 50 -1.67 20.73 7.62
N GLN A 51 -2.89 20.90 7.12
CA GLN A 51 -3.91 21.78 7.70
C GLN A 51 -4.92 21.03 8.58
N VAL A 52 -4.93 19.70 8.56
CA VAL A 52 -5.90 18.87 9.28
C VAL A 52 -5.27 17.67 9.97
N HIS A 53 -5.82 17.26 11.11
CA HIS A 53 -5.40 16.05 11.80
C HIS A 53 -6.36 14.88 11.47
N MET A 54 -6.06 14.17 10.39
CA MET A 54 -6.86 13.04 9.89
C MET A 54 -5.94 11.83 9.59
N PRO A 55 -5.55 11.05 10.62
CA PRO A 55 -4.55 10.00 10.46
C PRO A 55 -4.96 8.90 9.46
N ASP A 56 -6.26 8.62 9.32
CA ASP A 56 -6.81 7.69 8.31
C ASP A 56 -6.58 8.20 6.88
N GLN A 57 -6.82 9.49 6.65
CA GLN A 57 -6.59 10.11 5.34
C GLN A 57 -5.11 10.27 5.03
N VAL A 58 -4.27 10.54 6.06
CA VAL A 58 -2.82 10.50 5.90
C VAL A 58 -2.39 9.13 5.38
N ALA A 59 -2.81 8.04 6.04
CA ALA A 59 -2.44 6.68 5.63
C ALA A 59 -2.88 6.37 4.19
N ARG A 60 -4.11 6.72 3.79
CA ARG A 60 -4.61 6.55 2.41
C ARG A 60 -3.79 7.33 1.38
N ILE A 61 -3.47 8.59 1.64
CA ILE A 61 -2.65 9.40 0.72
C ILE A 61 -1.22 8.86 0.63
N ARG A 62 -0.66 8.34 1.73
CA ARG A 62 0.65 7.65 1.69
C ARG A 62 0.59 6.38 0.85
N GLN A 63 -0.47 5.59 0.96
CA GLN A 63 -0.70 4.39 0.14
C GLN A 63 -0.83 4.74 -1.35
N ALA A 64 -1.65 5.73 -1.72
CA ALA A 64 -1.73 6.22 -3.10
C ALA A 64 -0.37 6.72 -3.62
N GLY A 65 0.39 7.40 -2.76
CA GLY A 65 1.76 7.82 -3.04
C GLY A 65 2.75 6.67 -3.25
N ALA A 66 2.58 5.56 -2.54
CA ALA A 66 3.37 4.35 -2.76
C ALA A 66 3.07 3.73 -4.13
N LEU A 67 1.79 3.61 -4.50
CA LEU A 67 1.40 3.15 -5.84
C LEU A 67 1.99 4.04 -6.94
N TYR A 68 1.89 5.37 -6.79
CA TYR A 68 2.53 6.31 -7.70
C TYR A 68 4.03 6.04 -7.85
N ALA A 69 4.75 5.90 -6.73
CA ALA A 69 6.19 5.65 -6.75
C ALA A 69 6.54 4.30 -7.40
N LEU A 70 5.74 3.25 -7.18
CA LEU A 70 5.90 1.96 -7.87
C LEU A 70 5.73 2.10 -9.38
N ARG A 71 4.77 2.91 -9.84
CA ARG A 71 4.56 3.18 -11.27
C ARG A 71 5.66 4.05 -11.88
N CYS A 72 6.33 4.88 -11.07
CA CYS A 72 7.55 5.59 -11.44
C CYS A 72 8.81 4.73 -11.36
N GLU A 73 8.71 3.46 -10.94
CA GLU A 73 9.84 2.57 -10.66
C GLU A 73 10.85 3.13 -9.62
N ASP A 74 10.38 4.03 -8.75
CA ASP A 74 11.18 4.61 -7.66
C ASP A 74 10.98 3.78 -6.38
N ALA A 75 11.80 2.73 -6.24
CA ALA A 75 11.76 1.83 -5.09
C ALA A 75 12.03 2.56 -3.76
N GLY A 76 12.87 3.60 -3.76
CA GLY A 76 13.21 4.34 -2.55
C GLY A 76 12.04 5.18 -2.05
N LEU A 77 11.39 5.92 -2.95
CA LEU A 77 10.19 6.68 -2.63
C LEU A 77 9.04 5.74 -2.25
N ALA A 78 8.84 4.64 -2.97
CA ALA A 78 7.79 3.67 -2.67
C ALA A 78 7.97 3.10 -1.25
N ALA A 79 9.20 2.74 -0.87
CA ALA A 79 9.51 2.28 0.47
C ALA A 79 9.16 3.33 1.53
N GLN A 80 9.58 4.58 1.36
CA GLN A 80 9.28 5.67 2.31
C GLN A 80 7.77 5.86 2.50
N ARG A 81 7.01 5.79 1.40
CA ARG A 81 5.55 5.93 1.42
C ARG A 81 4.87 4.73 2.10
N LEU A 82 5.34 3.52 1.84
CA LEU A 82 4.80 2.30 2.45
C LEU A 82 5.02 2.21 3.95
N VAL A 83 6.17 2.67 4.49
CA VAL A 83 6.35 2.74 5.95
C VAL A 83 5.23 3.55 6.59
N ALA A 84 5.01 4.77 6.08
CA ALA A 84 4.02 5.67 6.63
C ALA A 84 2.57 5.16 6.44
N ALA A 85 2.28 4.46 5.34
CA ALA A 85 0.99 3.86 5.08
C ALA A 85 0.71 2.69 6.03
N LEU A 86 1.64 1.73 6.15
CA LEU A 86 1.53 0.57 7.02
C LEU A 86 1.29 0.97 8.47
N ASP A 87 2.11 1.89 8.99
CA ASP A 87 1.98 2.36 10.37
C ASP A 87 0.67 3.12 10.59
N GLY A 88 0.27 3.96 9.64
CA GLY A 88 -0.99 4.71 9.72
C GLY A 88 -2.22 3.81 9.66
N HIS A 89 -2.25 2.81 8.77
CA HIS A 89 -3.36 1.88 8.66
C HIS A 89 -3.44 0.93 9.86
N GLU A 90 -2.31 0.51 10.44
CA GLU A 90 -2.31 -0.23 11.71
C GLU A 90 -2.86 0.62 12.86
N GLN A 91 -2.35 1.84 13.03
CA GLN A 91 -2.80 2.75 14.11
C GLN A 91 -4.30 3.08 14.03
N THR A 92 -4.84 3.16 12.81
CA THR A 92 -6.26 3.46 12.57
C THR A 92 -7.14 2.22 12.49
N GLY A 93 -6.56 1.01 12.54
CA GLY A 93 -7.29 -0.26 12.41
C GLY A 93 -7.87 -0.50 11.01
N SER A 94 -7.32 0.14 9.97
CA SER A 94 -7.79 0.03 8.58
C SER A 94 -7.34 -1.29 7.96
N GLN A 95 -8.13 -2.33 8.17
CA GLN A 95 -7.85 -3.68 7.65
C GLN A 95 -7.80 -3.75 6.13
N SER A 96 -8.59 -2.93 5.41
CA SER A 96 -8.49 -2.86 3.94
C SER A 96 -7.21 -2.19 3.50
N GLY A 97 -6.79 -1.11 4.17
CA GLY A 97 -5.55 -0.40 3.87
C GLY A 97 -4.34 -1.31 4.06
N ILE A 98 -4.28 -2.05 5.19
CA ILE A 98 -3.20 -3.01 5.45
C ILE A 98 -3.07 -4.03 4.31
N ARG A 99 -4.17 -4.61 3.84
CA ARG A 99 -4.13 -5.61 2.75
C ARG A 99 -3.52 -5.05 1.46
N GLU A 100 -3.92 -3.84 1.08
CA GLU A 100 -3.37 -3.17 -0.10
C GLU A 100 -1.90 -2.80 0.10
N ASP A 101 -1.51 -2.34 1.29
CA ASP A 101 -0.11 -2.06 1.62
C ASP A 101 0.78 -3.31 1.52
N ILE A 102 0.27 -4.49 1.93
CA ILE A 102 0.99 -5.77 1.78
C ILE A 102 1.21 -6.09 0.30
N LEU A 103 0.21 -5.89 -0.57
CA LEU A 103 0.34 -6.12 -2.01
C LEU A 103 1.37 -5.17 -2.63
N TYR A 104 1.33 -3.88 -2.29
CA TYR A 104 2.31 -2.91 -2.76
C TYR A 104 3.72 -3.17 -2.21
N THR A 105 3.83 -3.71 -1.00
CA THR A 105 5.12 -4.16 -0.45
C THR A 105 5.66 -5.38 -1.19
N ALA A 106 4.80 -6.31 -1.60
CA ALA A 106 5.21 -7.44 -2.45
C ALA A 106 5.66 -6.97 -3.85
N GLU A 107 4.97 -5.98 -4.43
CA GLU A 107 5.39 -5.35 -5.68
C GLU A 107 6.73 -4.61 -5.53
N LEU A 108 6.92 -3.86 -4.44
CA LEU A 108 8.18 -3.23 -4.09
C LEU A 108 9.31 -4.26 -3.98
N ALA A 109 9.04 -5.41 -3.37
CA ALA A 109 10.04 -6.47 -3.25
C ALA A 109 10.49 -7.00 -4.62
N VAL A 110 9.59 -7.13 -5.59
CA VAL A 110 9.95 -7.46 -6.98
C VAL A 110 10.81 -6.34 -7.59
N LEU A 111 10.35 -5.09 -7.50
CA LEU A 111 11.10 -3.94 -8.03
C LEU A 111 12.51 -3.82 -7.45
N ALA A 112 12.68 -4.18 -6.18
CA ALA A 112 13.95 -4.16 -5.47
C ALA A 112 14.81 -5.43 -5.68
N GLY A 113 14.43 -6.35 -6.57
CA GLY A 113 15.17 -7.59 -6.84
C GLY A 113 15.16 -8.58 -5.68
N LYS A 114 14.08 -8.62 -4.90
CA LYS A 114 13.87 -9.52 -3.75
C LYS A 114 12.66 -10.45 -3.98
N PRO A 115 12.68 -11.29 -5.04
CA PRO A 115 11.53 -12.10 -5.43
C PRO A 115 11.08 -13.12 -4.36
N GLU A 116 11.99 -13.64 -3.53
CA GLU A 116 11.62 -14.53 -2.41
C GLU A 116 10.76 -13.82 -1.36
N ALA A 117 11.06 -12.54 -1.09
CA ALA A 117 10.29 -11.74 -0.15
C ALA A 117 8.89 -11.44 -0.73
N ALA A 118 8.81 -11.15 -2.03
CA ALA A 118 7.53 -10.94 -2.72
C ALA A 118 6.62 -12.18 -2.60
N LEU A 119 7.14 -13.38 -2.92
CA LEU A 119 6.35 -14.61 -2.84
C LEU A 119 5.93 -14.96 -1.41
N CYS A 120 6.79 -14.69 -0.43
CA CYS A 120 6.45 -14.89 0.97
C CYS A 120 5.31 -13.97 1.42
N LEU A 121 5.35 -12.68 1.06
CA LEU A 121 4.26 -11.75 1.35
C LEU A 121 2.95 -12.16 0.66
N LEU A 122 3.01 -12.59 -0.60
CA LEU A 122 1.82 -13.05 -1.32
C LEU A 122 1.22 -14.34 -0.72
N GLY A 123 2.07 -15.29 -0.29
CA GLY A 123 1.61 -16.52 0.37
C GLY A 123 0.91 -16.25 1.71
N ALA A 124 1.45 -15.31 2.50
CA ALA A 124 0.83 -14.85 3.75
C ALA A 124 -0.50 -14.14 3.47
N HIS A 125 -0.50 -13.20 2.53
CA HIS A 125 -1.69 -12.45 2.13
C HIS A 125 -2.81 -13.36 1.62
N ASP A 126 -2.50 -14.34 0.77
CA ASP A 126 -3.45 -15.35 0.27
C ASP A 126 -4.12 -16.13 1.42
N THR A 127 -3.33 -16.54 2.41
CA THR A 127 -3.83 -17.27 3.59
C THR A 127 -4.82 -16.42 4.39
N VAL A 128 -4.49 -15.14 4.63
CA VAL A 128 -5.38 -14.20 5.31
C VAL A 128 -6.68 -14.00 4.51
N MET A 129 -6.59 -13.86 3.18
CA MET A 129 -7.76 -13.65 2.32
C MET A 129 -8.70 -14.85 2.32
N GLN A 130 -8.14 -16.06 2.23
CA GLN A 130 -8.92 -17.30 2.28
C GLN A 130 -9.62 -17.45 3.62
N ARG A 131 -8.94 -17.16 4.73
CA ARG A 131 -9.50 -17.25 6.10
C ARG A 131 -10.73 -16.36 6.28
N ILE A 132 -10.72 -15.15 5.71
CA ILE A 132 -11.84 -14.21 5.82
C ILE A 132 -12.88 -14.35 4.69
N GLY A 133 -12.69 -15.31 3.77
CA GLY A 133 -13.58 -15.52 2.62
C GLY A 133 -13.55 -14.38 1.60
N TYR A 134 -12.46 -13.62 1.53
CA TYR A 134 -12.34 -12.50 0.61
C TYR A 134 -12.18 -12.98 -0.83
N VAL A 135 -12.99 -12.42 -1.72
CA VAL A 135 -12.91 -12.68 -3.16
C VAL A 135 -12.30 -11.46 -3.85
N TYR A 136 -11.15 -11.64 -4.48
CA TYR A 136 -10.50 -10.56 -5.21
C TYR A 136 -11.37 -10.03 -6.34
N HIS A 137 -11.47 -8.71 -6.42
CA HIS A 137 -11.89 -8.04 -7.65
C HIS A 137 -10.88 -8.38 -8.78
N PRO A 138 -11.32 -8.51 -10.06
CA PRO A 138 -10.45 -8.91 -11.17
C PRO A 138 -9.16 -8.09 -11.32
N VAL A 139 -9.20 -6.80 -10.99
CA VAL A 139 -8.02 -5.92 -11.02
C VAL A 139 -6.98 -6.34 -9.98
N HIS A 140 -7.38 -6.59 -8.74
CA HIS A 140 -6.45 -7.05 -7.69
C HIS A 140 -5.93 -8.45 -7.97
N ARG A 141 -6.75 -9.33 -8.54
CA ARG A 141 -6.30 -10.65 -8.97
C ARG A 141 -5.18 -10.55 -10.01
N ARG A 142 -5.34 -9.69 -11.02
CA ARG A 142 -4.29 -9.44 -12.02
C ARG A 142 -3.01 -8.90 -11.39
N LEU A 143 -3.11 -8.01 -10.41
CA LEU A 143 -1.94 -7.50 -9.69
C LEU A 143 -1.19 -8.64 -8.99
N VAL A 144 -1.89 -9.46 -8.21
CA VAL A 144 -1.32 -10.63 -7.53
C VAL A 144 -0.67 -11.60 -8.52
N ASP A 145 -1.37 -11.93 -9.60
CA ASP A 145 -0.88 -12.85 -10.63
C ASP A 145 0.39 -12.31 -11.31
N THR A 146 0.43 -11.00 -11.59
CA THR A 146 1.62 -10.33 -12.17
C THR A 146 2.80 -10.39 -11.20
N ILE A 147 2.62 -9.98 -9.94
CA ILE A 147 3.72 -9.98 -8.94
C ILE A 147 4.24 -11.41 -8.75
N ALA A 148 3.34 -12.39 -8.58
CA ALA A 148 3.72 -13.79 -8.41
C ALA A 148 4.41 -14.35 -9.65
N GLY A 149 3.92 -14.02 -10.85
CA GLY A 149 4.50 -14.44 -12.12
C GLY A 149 5.93 -13.92 -12.30
N THR A 150 6.16 -12.63 -12.07
CA THR A 150 7.49 -12.02 -12.16
C THR A 150 8.44 -12.65 -11.13
N ALA A 151 8.04 -12.73 -9.86
CA ALA A 151 8.88 -13.28 -8.81
C ALA A 151 9.23 -14.76 -9.04
N ARG A 152 8.28 -15.58 -9.52
CA ARG A 152 8.54 -16.98 -9.88
C ARG A 152 9.46 -17.10 -11.10
N GLY A 153 9.39 -16.16 -12.04
CA GLY A 153 10.26 -16.14 -13.22
C GLY A 153 11.73 -15.90 -12.90
N GLU A 154 12.03 -15.27 -11.77
CA GLU A 154 13.38 -14.97 -11.30
C GLU A 154 13.99 -16.08 -10.41
N LEU A 155 13.20 -17.07 -10.00
CA LEU A 155 13.59 -18.06 -9.02
C LEU A 155 13.54 -19.48 -9.57
N ALA A 156 14.39 -20.36 -9.00
CA ALA A 156 14.21 -21.79 -9.17
C ALA A 156 12.88 -22.22 -8.52
N VAL A 157 12.17 -23.16 -9.16
CA VAL A 157 10.82 -23.62 -8.72
C VAL A 157 10.81 -24.00 -7.24
N ALA A 158 11.79 -24.78 -6.78
CA ALA A 158 11.86 -25.21 -5.38
C ALA A 158 12.04 -24.03 -4.39
N VAL A 159 12.76 -22.98 -4.78
CA VAL A 159 12.95 -21.78 -3.96
C VAL A 159 11.66 -20.96 -3.92
N ALA A 160 11.00 -20.81 -5.07
CA ALA A 160 9.72 -20.12 -5.15
C ALA A 160 8.63 -20.82 -4.30
N ASP A 161 8.53 -22.14 -4.38
CA ASP A 161 7.57 -22.93 -3.60
C ASP A 161 7.86 -22.84 -2.10
N ALA A 162 9.14 -22.89 -1.70
CA ALA A 162 9.54 -22.71 -0.30
C ALA A 162 9.22 -21.31 0.22
N ALA A 163 9.47 -20.26 -0.56
CA ALA A 163 9.15 -18.88 -0.19
C ALA A 163 7.64 -18.69 -0.01
N TRP A 164 6.84 -19.21 -0.93
CA TRP A 164 5.38 -19.19 -0.83
C TRP A 164 4.88 -19.93 0.41
N ALA A 165 5.36 -21.17 0.64
CA ALA A 165 4.98 -21.98 1.79
C ALA A 165 5.37 -21.33 3.13
N ARG A 166 6.53 -20.67 3.19
CA ARG A 166 6.93 -19.86 4.35
C ARG A 166 5.93 -18.75 4.62
N GLY A 167 5.46 -18.07 3.59
CA GLY A 167 4.40 -17.07 3.69
C GLY A 167 3.10 -17.64 4.22
N GLN A 168 2.66 -18.79 3.70
CA GLN A 168 1.41 -19.43 4.14
C GLN A 168 1.41 -19.86 5.61
N ALA A 169 2.59 -20.04 6.20
CA ALA A 169 2.73 -20.36 7.61
C ALA A 169 2.64 -19.12 8.53
N MET A 170 2.71 -17.90 7.97
CA MET A 170 2.66 -16.67 8.75
C MET A 170 1.23 -16.34 9.20
N ASP A 171 1.09 -15.88 10.42
CA ASP A 171 -0.11 -15.17 10.84
C ASP A 171 -0.11 -13.69 10.38
N GLU A 172 -1.14 -12.94 10.77
CA GLU A 172 -1.31 -11.55 10.34
C GLU A 172 -0.28 -10.59 10.96
N GLU A 173 0.14 -10.83 12.20
CA GLU A 173 1.15 -10.03 12.88
C GLU A 173 2.53 -10.29 12.28
N GLU A 174 2.86 -11.56 12.02
CA GLU A 174 4.07 -11.98 11.35
C GLU A 174 4.16 -11.44 9.92
N MET A 175 3.06 -11.49 9.16
CA MET A 175 2.98 -10.90 7.81
C MET A 175 3.28 -9.40 7.83
N LEU A 176 2.66 -8.67 8.76
CA LEU A 176 2.83 -7.23 8.88
C LEU A 176 4.24 -6.85 9.33
N ALA A 177 4.81 -7.58 10.29
CA ALA A 177 6.20 -7.42 10.71
C ALA A 177 7.17 -7.70 9.56
N PHE A 178 6.93 -8.75 8.77
CA PHE A 178 7.75 -9.09 7.61
C PHE A 178 7.67 -8.02 6.51
N ALA A 179 6.48 -7.46 6.25
CA ALA A 179 6.32 -6.35 5.32
C ALA A 179 7.16 -5.13 5.72
N ARG A 180 7.16 -4.74 7.02
CA ARG A 180 8.01 -3.65 7.50
C ARG A 180 9.50 -3.92 7.31
N GLN A 181 9.95 -5.16 7.51
CA GLN A 181 11.35 -5.55 7.26
C GLN A 181 11.72 -5.41 5.77
N VAL A 182 10.82 -5.83 4.88
CA VAL A 182 11.01 -5.69 3.43
C VAL A 182 11.19 -4.23 3.05
N VAL A 183 10.27 -3.37 3.50
CA VAL A 183 10.31 -1.93 3.22
C VAL A 183 11.57 -1.29 3.80
N ALA A 184 11.90 -1.57 5.07
CA ALA A 184 13.11 -1.05 5.71
C ALA A 184 14.40 -1.46 4.98
N GLY A 185 14.44 -2.68 4.44
CA GLY A 185 15.58 -3.16 3.67
C GLY A 185 15.73 -2.55 2.27
N VAL A 186 14.79 -1.73 1.81
CA VAL A 186 14.87 -0.96 0.54
C VAL A 186 15.24 0.50 0.79
N LEU A 187 14.99 1.02 2.00
CA LEU A 187 15.38 2.38 2.36
C LEU A 187 16.91 2.54 2.30
N PRO A 188 17.42 3.68 1.79
CA PRO A 188 18.84 3.96 1.83
C PRO A 188 19.34 4.04 3.27
N ALA A 189 20.55 3.54 3.52
CA ALA A 189 21.22 3.74 4.80
C ALA A 189 21.44 5.24 5.03
N ALA A 190 21.02 5.72 6.21
CA ALA A 190 21.13 7.11 6.63
C ALA A 190 22.60 7.58 6.78
#